data_AF-A0A9N9ZD26-F1
#
_entry.id   AF-A0A9N9ZD26-F1
#
_cell.length_a   1.000
_cell.length_b   1.000
_cell.length_c   1.000
_cell.angle_alpha   90.00
_cell.angle_beta   90.00
_cell.angle_gamma   90.00
#
_symmetry.space_group_name_H-M   'P 1'
#
loop_
_entity.id
_entity.type
_entity.pdbx_description
1 polymer ?
#
loop_
_entity_poly.entity_id
_entity_poly.type
_entity_poly.pdbx_seq_one_letter_code
_entity_poly.pdbx_strand_id
1 'polypeptide(L)'
;MARLGKKRRASSVDDVDEMEEPMTNASKKTKSNAAGAPASGKDDEGNPFWELSNKRRVGISEFKKTCFINVREFYEKDGKTLPGKKGISLSVEQYAAFLKAVPGINAALRELGHPVDDLDESADHVKVSKQSKAKTKAAKTNFEATSDEDNAD
;
A
#
# COMPACT_ATOMS: atom_id res chain seq x y z
N MET A 1 12.62 55.35 18.22
CA MET A 1 13.47 54.61 19.18
C MET A 1 12.89 54.79 20.57
N ALA A 2 12.40 53.73 21.22
CA ALA A 2 12.00 53.77 22.62
C ALA A 2 12.64 52.58 23.35
N ARG A 3 13.41 52.91 24.39
CA ARG A 3 14.24 52.01 25.20
C ARG A 3 13.51 51.58 26.48
N LEU A 4 13.85 50.36 26.89
CA LEU A 4 13.65 49.64 28.15
C LEU A 4 13.55 50.47 29.46
N GLY A 5 12.67 50.04 30.38
CA GLY A 5 12.64 50.51 31.78
C GLY A 5 11.92 49.57 32.76
N LYS A 6 12.72 48.98 33.68
CA LYS A 6 12.44 47.96 34.72
C LYS A 6 11.72 48.52 35.97
N LYS A 7 10.87 47.72 36.67
CA LYS A 7 10.75 47.59 38.16
C LYS A 7 9.61 46.63 38.58
N ARG A 8 9.92 45.46 39.17
CA ARG A 8 9.84 45.07 40.62
C ARG A 8 8.48 44.48 41.05
N ARG A 9 8.46 43.20 41.46
CA ARG A 9 8.13 42.74 42.85
C ARG A 9 8.18 41.21 42.99
N ALA A 10 8.44 40.78 44.22
CA ALA A 10 8.87 39.45 44.64
C ALA A 10 7.73 38.62 45.28
N SER A 11 7.88 37.29 45.14
CA SER A 11 7.50 36.16 46.02
C SER A 11 6.47 36.31 47.16
N SER A 12 5.48 35.40 47.16
CA SER A 12 4.83 34.77 48.33
C SER A 12 4.01 33.56 47.81
N VAL A 13 4.43 32.31 48.04
CA VAL A 13 3.77 31.27 48.88
C VAL A 13 2.23 31.39 48.93
N ASP A 14 1.41 30.37 48.61
CA ASP A 14 1.26 29.10 49.33
C ASP A 14 0.44 28.05 48.53
N ASP A 15 0.44 26.82 49.05
CA ASP A 15 -0.08 25.53 48.57
C ASP A 15 -1.61 25.38 48.83
N VAL A 16 -2.41 24.94 47.84
CA VAL A 16 -3.65 24.14 48.07
C VAL A 16 -4.16 23.46 46.79
N ASP A 17 -4.43 22.18 46.99
CA ASP A 17 -4.99 21.12 46.15
C ASP A 17 -6.44 21.37 45.67
N GLU A 18 -6.81 20.67 44.58
CA GLU A 18 -8.15 20.13 44.22
C GLU A 18 -8.62 20.31 42.75
N MET A 19 -8.46 19.20 42.02
CA MET A 19 -9.08 18.68 40.78
C MET A 19 -10.32 19.37 40.16
N GLU A 20 -10.27 19.62 38.84
CA GLU A 20 -10.91 18.76 37.83
C GLU A 20 -10.44 19.07 36.39
N GLU A 21 -10.13 17.98 35.67
CA GLU A 21 -9.76 17.80 34.24
C GLU A 21 -10.92 18.19 33.26
N PRO A 22 -10.79 18.25 31.90
CA PRO A 22 -9.96 17.33 31.13
C PRO A 22 -9.40 17.75 29.74
N MET A 23 -8.49 16.87 29.26
CA MET A 23 -8.14 16.59 27.86
C MET A 23 -7.13 17.49 27.15
N THR A 24 -5.85 17.15 27.28
CA THR A 24 -4.92 17.22 26.13
C THR A 24 -4.42 15.82 25.83
N ASN A 25 -5.17 15.09 24.99
CA ASN A 25 -4.70 13.82 24.42
C ASN A 25 -3.66 14.14 23.33
N ALA A 26 -2.49 14.60 23.78
CA ALA A 26 -1.29 14.63 22.97
C ALA A 26 -0.88 13.17 22.76
N SER A 27 -1.39 12.57 21.69
CA SER A 27 -0.91 11.28 21.19
C SER A 27 0.55 11.44 20.76
N LYS A 28 1.41 11.29 21.77
CA LYS A 28 2.84 11.08 21.67
C LYS A 28 3.05 9.98 20.65
N LYS A 29 3.49 10.35 19.43
CA LYS A 29 4.01 9.41 18.43
C LYS A 29 5.17 8.68 19.08
N THR A 30 4.88 7.51 19.64
CA THR A 30 5.87 6.50 19.99
C THR A 30 6.52 6.08 18.69
N LYS A 31 7.76 6.54 18.52
CA LYS A 31 8.73 6.02 17.56
C LYS A 31 9.00 4.56 17.93
N SER A 32 8.14 3.64 17.50
CA SER A 32 8.47 2.22 17.48
C SER A 32 9.31 1.97 16.25
N ASN A 33 10.62 2.06 16.45
CA ASN A 33 11.62 1.50 15.55
C ASN A 33 11.54 -0.04 15.67
N ALA A 34 10.48 -0.64 15.12
CA ALA A 34 10.35 -2.08 14.98
C ALA A 34 10.95 -2.46 13.63
N ALA A 35 12.10 -3.14 13.68
CA ALA A 35 12.80 -3.62 12.51
C ALA A 35 11.91 -4.57 11.69
N GLY A 36 11.71 -4.24 10.41
CA GLY A 36 11.28 -5.19 9.38
C GLY A 36 10.02 -4.81 8.58
N ALA A 37 9.04 -4.11 9.17
CA ALA A 37 7.76 -3.84 8.50
C ALA A 37 7.42 -2.34 8.44
N PRO A 38 6.80 -1.85 7.35
CA PRO A 38 6.37 -0.46 7.26
C PRO A 38 5.29 -0.17 8.31
N ALA A 39 5.38 1.00 8.96
CA ALA A 39 4.38 1.44 9.92
C ALA A 39 3.00 1.51 9.24
N SER A 40 1.98 0.88 9.84
CA SER A 40 0.61 0.84 9.30
C SER A 40 -0.34 1.74 10.09
N GLY A 41 -1.36 2.28 9.43
CA GLY A 41 -2.39 3.13 10.05
C GLY A 41 -3.68 3.21 9.24
N LYS A 42 -4.59 4.09 9.66
CA LYS A 42 -5.80 4.47 8.91
C LYS A 42 -5.81 5.97 8.64
N ASP A 43 -6.21 6.37 7.43
CA ASP A 43 -6.34 7.79 7.07
C ASP A 43 -7.63 8.43 7.63
N ASP A 44 -7.81 9.73 7.36
CA ASP A 44 -8.98 10.50 7.80
C ASP A 44 -10.31 9.95 7.23
N GLU A 45 -10.25 9.18 6.14
CA GLU A 45 -11.37 8.50 5.51
C GLU A 45 -11.54 7.05 6.02
N GLY A 46 -10.71 6.60 6.96
CA GLY A 46 -10.74 5.26 7.56
C GLY A 46 -10.09 4.15 6.73
N ASN A 47 -9.45 4.50 5.62
CA ASN A 47 -8.77 3.57 4.72
C ASN A 47 -7.41 3.13 5.29
N PRO A 48 -7.00 1.86 5.13
CA PRO A 48 -5.71 1.38 5.60
C PRO A 48 -4.55 1.92 4.75
N PHE A 49 -3.45 2.27 5.41
CA PHE A 49 -2.20 2.66 4.76
C PHE A 49 -0.96 2.10 5.47
N TRP A 50 0.17 2.09 4.75
CA TRP A 50 1.50 1.73 5.18
C TRP A 50 2.50 2.81 4.78
N GLU A 51 3.37 3.22 5.68
CA GLU A 51 4.38 4.27 5.44
C GLU A 51 5.62 3.68 4.74
N LEU A 52 5.92 4.19 3.54
CA LEU A 52 7.16 3.89 2.82
C LEU A 52 8.30 4.82 3.24
N SER A 53 7.94 6.06 3.60
CA SER A 53 8.84 7.07 4.15
C SER A 53 8.03 8.13 4.89
N ASN A 54 8.70 9.07 5.55
CA ASN A 54 8.05 10.17 6.28
C ASN A 54 6.98 10.93 5.45
N LYS A 55 7.09 10.94 4.12
CA LYS A 55 6.19 11.66 3.22
C LYS A 55 5.56 10.77 2.16
N ARG A 56 5.74 9.45 2.19
CA ARG A 56 5.20 8.53 1.17
C ARG A 56 4.48 7.37 1.81
N ARG A 57 3.28 7.08 1.32
CA ARG A 57 2.43 5.98 1.81
C ARG A 57 1.97 5.11 0.66
N VAL A 58 1.77 3.84 0.95
CA VAL A 58 0.89 2.95 0.19
C VAL A 58 -0.44 2.87 0.92
N GLY A 59 -1.57 3.05 0.25
CA GLY A 59 -2.89 2.92 0.89
C GLY A 59 -3.92 2.31 -0.03
N ILE A 60 -4.94 1.69 0.53
CA ILE A 60 -6.02 1.06 -0.25
C ILE A 60 -7.28 1.91 -0.10
N SER A 61 -7.83 2.44 -1.20
CA SER A 61 -9.04 3.25 -1.19
C SER A 61 -10.10 2.66 -2.12
N GLU A 62 -11.37 2.88 -1.81
CA GLU A 62 -12.48 2.54 -2.70
C GLU A 62 -13.09 3.80 -3.33
N PHE A 63 -13.23 3.82 -4.66
CA PHE A 63 -13.95 4.86 -5.38
C PHE A 63 -14.92 4.23 -6.36
N LYS A 64 -16.20 4.62 -6.28
CA LYS A 64 -17.28 4.08 -7.12
C LYS A 64 -17.27 2.54 -7.17
N LYS A 65 -17.18 1.88 -6.01
CA LYS A 65 -17.12 0.41 -5.89
C LYS A 65 -15.89 -0.26 -6.53
N THR A 66 -14.86 0.52 -6.83
CA THR A 66 -13.60 0.02 -7.39
C THR A 66 -12.48 0.26 -6.40
N CYS A 67 -11.70 -0.78 -6.12
CA CYS A 67 -10.56 -0.74 -5.21
C CYS A 67 -9.30 -0.26 -5.93
N PHE A 68 -8.55 0.63 -5.29
CA PHE A 68 -7.30 1.17 -5.79
C PHE A 68 -6.20 1.07 -4.74
N ILE A 69 -4.99 0.72 -5.20
CA ILE A 69 -3.76 0.72 -4.40
C ILE A 69 -3.01 2.00 -4.76
N ASN A 70 -2.92 2.94 -3.82
CA ASN A 70 -2.31 4.24 -4.02
C ASN A 70 -0.87 4.25 -3.51
N VAL A 71 0.09 4.57 -4.35
CA VAL A 71 1.46 4.90 -3.94
C VAL A 71 1.63 6.41 -4.11
N ARG A 72 1.60 7.17 -3.01
CA ARG A 72 1.46 8.64 -3.06
C ARG A 72 2.36 9.38 -2.07
N GLU A 73 2.88 10.53 -2.52
CA GLU A 73 3.56 11.52 -1.68
C GLU A 73 2.54 12.42 -1.00
N PHE A 74 2.71 12.66 0.30
CA PHE A 74 1.87 13.53 1.12
C PHE A 74 2.65 14.77 1.54
N TYR A 75 1.93 15.87 1.75
CA TYR A 75 2.47 17.11 2.30
C TYR A 75 1.68 17.53 3.53
N GLU A 76 2.31 18.29 4.41
CA GLU A 76 1.64 18.86 5.57
C GLU A 76 1.20 20.28 5.27
N LYS A 77 -0.04 20.60 5.64
CA LYS A 77 -0.58 21.96 5.60
C LYS A 77 -1.51 22.13 6.80
N ASP A 78 -1.26 23.17 7.59
CA ASP A 78 -2.06 23.50 8.79
C ASP A 78 -2.18 22.33 9.79
N GLY A 79 -1.10 21.55 9.95
CA GLY A 79 -1.05 20.36 10.82
C GLY A 79 -1.76 19.12 10.27
N LYS A 80 -2.34 19.19 9.06
CA LYS A 80 -3.01 18.07 8.38
C LYS A 80 -2.10 17.49 7.30
N THR A 81 -2.11 16.16 7.18
CA THR A 81 -1.39 15.45 6.13
C THR A 81 -2.31 15.26 4.92
N LEU A 82 -1.99 15.88 3.80
CA LEU A 82 -2.82 15.87 2.60
C LEU A 82 -2.12 15.14 1.43
N PRO A 83 -2.88 14.45 0.57
CA PRO A 83 -2.33 13.79 -0.61
C PRO A 83 -1.77 14.82 -1.59
N GLY A 84 -0.51 14.65 -2.00
CA GLY A 84 0.15 15.49 -2.99
C GLY A 84 -0.11 15.04 -4.43
N LYS A 85 0.35 15.85 -5.39
CA LYS A 85 0.21 15.55 -6.84
C LYS A 85 1.05 14.35 -7.29
N LYS A 86 2.21 14.11 -6.65
CA LYS A 86 3.10 12.99 -7.00
C LYS A 86 2.57 11.68 -6.44
N GLY A 87 2.29 10.73 -7.33
CA GLY A 87 1.84 9.41 -6.97
C GLY A 87 1.04 8.77 -8.10
N ILE A 88 0.72 7.49 -7.92
CA ILE A 88 -0.09 6.70 -8.85
C ILE A 88 -1.14 5.91 -8.06
N SER A 89 -2.30 5.74 -8.68
CA SER A 89 -3.36 4.86 -8.19
C SER A 89 -3.41 3.65 -9.12
N LEU A 90 -3.05 2.48 -8.60
CA LEU A 90 -3.05 1.23 -9.34
C LEU A 90 -4.42 0.57 -9.18
N SER A 91 -4.97 0.03 -10.26
CA SER A 91 -6.06 -0.94 -10.18
C SER A 91 -5.56 -2.24 -9.53
N VAL A 92 -6.48 -3.07 -9.07
CA VAL A 92 -6.14 -4.41 -8.53
C VAL A 92 -5.38 -5.25 -9.57
N GLU A 93 -5.75 -5.16 -10.84
CA GLU A 93 -5.08 -5.86 -11.93
C GLU A 93 -3.63 -5.38 -12.14
N GLN A 94 -3.42 -4.06 -12.12
CA GLN A 94 -2.08 -3.47 -12.23
C GLN A 94 -1.21 -3.84 -11.03
N TYR A 95 -1.78 -3.86 -9.82
CA TYR A 95 -1.06 -4.29 -8.62
C TYR A 95 -0.67 -5.78 -8.70
N ALA A 96 -1.57 -6.65 -9.17
CA ALA A 96 -1.26 -8.06 -9.38
C ALA A 96 -0.17 -8.29 -10.43
N ALA A 97 -0.16 -7.51 -11.52
CA ALA A 97 0.91 -7.53 -12.51
C ALA A 97 2.25 -7.03 -11.92
N PHE A 98 2.20 -5.98 -11.10
CA PHE A 98 3.37 -5.46 -10.39
C PHE A 98 3.98 -6.53 -9.46
N LEU A 99 3.18 -7.23 -8.67
CA LEU A 99 3.65 -8.31 -7.80
C LEU A 99 4.36 -9.44 -8.59
N LYS A 100 3.83 -9.82 -9.75
CA LYS A 100 4.48 -10.83 -10.62
C LYS A 100 5.83 -10.34 -11.17
N ALA A 101 6.01 -9.03 -11.31
CA ALA A 101 7.26 -8.43 -11.76
C ALA A 101 8.29 -8.25 -10.64
N VAL A 102 7.89 -8.29 -9.35
CA VAL A 102 8.77 -8.06 -8.19
C VAL A 102 10.03 -8.94 -8.22
N PRO A 103 9.99 -10.25 -8.51
CA PRO A 103 11.23 -11.05 -8.56
C PRO A 103 12.23 -10.55 -9.61
N GLY A 104 11.74 -10.17 -10.79
CA GLY A 104 12.58 -9.60 -11.85
C GLY A 104 13.13 -8.22 -11.47
N ILE A 105 12.32 -7.39 -10.80
CA ILE A 105 12.75 -6.09 -10.27
C ILE A 105 13.84 -6.28 -9.20
N ASN A 106 13.66 -7.22 -8.27
CA ASN A 106 14.63 -7.53 -7.22
C ASN A 106 15.96 -8.02 -7.81
N ALA A 107 15.92 -8.90 -8.82
CA ALA A 107 17.11 -9.36 -9.52
C ALA A 107 17.87 -8.20 -10.18
N ALA A 108 17.17 -7.32 -10.91
CA ALA A 108 17.77 -6.16 -11.54
C ALA A 108 18.36 -5.17 -10.51
N LEU A 109 17.69 -4.96 -9.36
CA LEU A 109 18.21 -4.12 -8.28
C LEU A 109 19.49 -4.69 -7.66
N ARG A 110 19.57 -6.01 -7.50
CA ARG A 110 20.78 -6.70 -7.00
C ARG A 110 21.95 -6.58 -7.96
N GLU A 111 21.70 -6.69 -9.27
CA GLU A 111 22.72 -6.47 -10.30
C GLU A 111 23.27 -5.03 -10.26
N LEU A 112 22.43 -4.06 -9.94
CA LEU A 112 22.82 -2.66 -9.70
C LEU A 112 23.49 -2.42 -8.33
N GLY A 113 23.69 -3.46 -7.53
CA GLY A 113 24.36 -3.37 -6.22
C GLY A 113 23.45 -2.93 -5.06
N HIS A 114 22.12 -2.96 -5.25
CA HIS A 114 21.16 -2.68 -4.18
C HIS A 114 20.69 -4.00 -3.55
N PRO A 115 21.07 -4.30 -2.29
CA PRO A 115 20.56 -5.48 -1.60
C PRO A 115 19.07 -5.28 -1.28
N VAL A 116 18.25 -6.20 -1.78
CA VAL A 116 16.82 -6.30 -1.46
C VAL A 116 16.59 -7.73 -0.99
N ASP A 117 16.06 -7.90 0.22
CA ASP A 117 15.66 -9.21 0.74
C ASP A 117 14.37 -9.67 0.04
N ASP A 118 14.35 -10.92 -0.44
CA ASP A 118 13.09 -11.51 -0.89
C ASP A 118 12.26 -11.82 0.35
N LEU A 119 11.08 -11.21 0.47
CA LEU A 119 10.10 -11.65 1.46
C LEU A 119 9.62 -13.04 1.03
N ASP A 120 10.14 -14.05 1.73
CA ASP A 120 9.93 -15.49 1.61
C ASP A 120 8.65 -15.90 0.85
N GLU A 121 8.82 -16.65 -0.24
CA GLU A 121 7.79 -17.29 -1.08
C GLU A 121 6.93 -18.35 -0.34
N SER A 122 6.94 -18.39 0.99
CA SER A 122 6.19 -19.35 1.80
C SER A 122 4.79 -18.87 2.20
N ALA A 123 4.11 -18.12 1.32
CA ALA A 123 2.68 -17.82 1.43
C ALA A 123 1.92 -18.55 0.32
N ASP A 124 1.64 -19.83 0.60
CA ASP A 124 0.78 -20.78 -0.09
C ASP A 124 0.03 -20.34 -1.35
N HIS A 125 0.31 -21.06 -2.44
CA HIS A 125 -0.52 -21.17 -3.63
C HIS A 125 -2.00 -21.39 -3.28
N VAL A 126 -2.82 -20.35 -3.43
CA VAL A 126 -4.28 -20.49 -3.45
C VAL A 126 -4.69 -21.33 -4.66
N LYS A 127 -5.00 -22.60 -4.41
CA LYS A 127 -5.68 -23.49 -5.36
C LYS A 127 -7.05 -22.90 -5.69
N VAL A 128 -7.15 -22.20 -6.83
CA VAL A 128 -8.46 -21.87 -7.41
C VAL A 128 -9.03 -23.14 -8.05
N SER A 129 -9.99 -23.72 -7.34
CA SER A 129 -10.92 -24.74 -7.79
C SER A 129 -11.73 -24.23 -8.99
N LYS A 130 -11.41 -24.72 -10.20
CA LYS A 130 -12.27 -24.55 -11.37
C LYS A 130 -13.26 -25.71 -11.42
N GLN A 131 -14.46 -25.51 -10.85
CA GLN A 131 -15.59 -26.41 -11.02
C GLN A 131 -16.70 -25.71 -11.80
N SER A 132 -16.89 -26.14 -13.06
CA SER A 132 -18.14 -26.14 -13.86
C SER A 132 -17.73 -26.42 -15.32
N LYS A 133 -18.39 -27.25 -16.13
CA LYS A 133 -19.60 -28.10 -16.04
C LYS A 133 -19.45 -29.20 -17.11
N ALA A 134 -20.13 -30.33 -16.92
CA ALA A 134 -20.13 -31.48 -17.81
C ALA A 134 -21.07 -31.34 -19.04
N LYS A 135 -20.59 -31.89 -20.17
CA LYS A 135 -21.25 -32.72 -21.21
C LYS A 135 -22.43 -32.19 -22.05
N THR A 136 -22.24 -32.23 -23.39
CA THR A 136 -23.20 -32.83 -24.34
C THR A 136 -22.45 -33.61 -25.45
N LYS A 137 -22.92 -34.82 -25.77
CA LYS A 137 -22.47 -35.77 -26.82
C LYS A 137 -23.11 -35.43 -28.19
N ALA A 138 -22.38 -35.66 -29.30
CA ALA A 138 -22.84 -36.19 -30.60
C ALA A 138 -21.59 -36.35 -31.50
N ALA A 139 -21.05 -37.55 -31.80
CA ALA A 139 -21.49 -38.62 -32.72
C ALA A 139 -21.30 -38.33 -34.24
N LYS A 140 -20.27 -39.00 -34.81
CA LYS A 140 -20.02 -39.41 -36.23
C LYS A 140 -19.65 -38.26 -37.21
N THR A 141 -18.65 -38.35 -38.10
CA THR A 141 -18.16 -39.46 -38.97
C THR A 141 -16.68 -39.30 -39.37
N ASN A 142 -15.98 -40.43 -39.55
CA ASN A 142 -14.70 -40.56 -40.27
C ASN A 142 -14.87 -40.17 -41.74
N PHE A 143 -13.93 -39.40 -42.29
CA PHE A 143 -13.70 -39.37 -43.74
C PHE A 143 -12.19 -39.48 -44.00
N GLU A 144 -11.81 -40.70 -44.35
CA GLU A 144 -10.52 -41.11 -44.89
C GLU A 144 -10.49 -40.64 -46.34
N ALA A 145 -9.65 -39.64 -46.65
CA ALA A 145 -9.45 -39.16 -48.00
C ALA A 145 -8.18 -39.80 -48.57
N THR A 146 -8.36 -40.92 -49.29
CA THR A 146 -7.37 -41.52 -50.18
C THR A 146 -7.83 -41.28 -51.63
N SER A 147 -7.10 -40.44 -52.37
CA SER A 147 -7.12 -40.30 -53.83
C SER A 147 -5.95 -39.35 -54.12
N ASP A 148 -4.78 -39.74 -54.61
CA ASP A 148 -4.37 -40.74 -55.61
C ASP A 148 -5.10 -40.59 -56.95
N GLU A 149 -4.74 -39.54 -57.67
CA GLU A 149 -4.73 -39.52 -59.14
C GLU A 149 -3.31 -39.15 -59.57
N ASP A 150 -2.46 -40.18 -59.71
CA ASP A 150 -1.23 -40.13 -60.50
C ASP A 150 -1.50 -40.81 -61.85
N ASN A 151 -1.16 -40.08 -62.91
CA ASN A 151 -0.84 -40.53 -64.26
C ASN A 151 -1.98 -40.86 -65.24
N ALA A 152 -2.19 -39.94 -66.19
CA ALA A 152 -2.71 -40.23 -67.52
C ALA A 152 -1.77 -39.61 -68.56
N ASP A 153 -1.25 -40.51 -69.41
CA ASP A 153 -0.65 -40.41 -70.76
C ASP A 153 -0.51 -39.03 -71.42
#